data_AF-A0A1J4K2F3-F1
#
_entry.id   AF-A0A1J4K2F3-F1
#
_cell.length_a   1.000
_cell.length_b   1.000
_cell.length_c   1.000
_cell.angle_alpha   90.00
_cell.angle_beta   90.00
_cell.angle_gamma   90.00
#
_symmetry.space_group_name_H-M   'P 1'
#
loop_
_entity.id
_entity.type
_entity.pdbx_description
1 polymer ?
#
loop_
_entity_poly.entity_id
_entity_poly.type
_entity_poly.pdbx_seq_one_letter_code
_entity_poly.pdbx_strand_id
1 'polypeptide(L)'
;MSSKQSGDIVEQIVLYLKTILEISFTLFQFSELAGGELLDLLNTVIYKIDDSQPEKIGTEKIEATVERISEFLRIMKYEFPVDPEEWDVRFSNADKDLIYPVLNWLLSDFENMKKRAYKARYSEEIPIPEEIKANNTVSELIGELHELQERFEAVLQEYDEIGGTNVDELKKTQQALEADKARLATKISGFKRKLAKVPNLEEMLKWTSKLREASDRELKLNEELQQLIQAKHDLEVRQHTALENTKNVKKHMEEKLNFLRNELSNLQNAGKTSSDDKGIAIPQQQVAAARKRLDQKRRQLADMQKAHQEAEEQLKEKQENGAIEVPSPTQFAAYVRNLKTKNENYKELQATLAQARKELAVMMRTEEIVEQQAKKTKGEISRIEHERGVGGFREARAQLEKVSATKADLDDMKGKTLEEMSTISKEIQRNIQARQSELKPLVAKLQDIRKKKAAVESKYLQSKQRYQNAVSEYDTVCMELDEESKKLRGEIGTYQSKYHNVAQMLAGLDRTLKRVREEQTATETGNPVSKTIKTYAKYFQKASHELKKETKALKEQKKTIGNQTEANQKQLEAFQSLRRLLQVKLECTKIAKQKKEDELKQDENERRNPDEIIDIL
;
A
#
# COMPACT_ATOMS: atom_id res chain seq x y z
N MET A 1 43.80 33.67 19.58
CA MET A 1 43.03 32.72 18.73
C MET A 1 42.04 33.43 17.81
N SER A 2 41.45 34.57 18.20
CA SER A 2 40.38 35.29 17.48
C SER A 2 40.57 35.49 15.97
N SER A 3 41.79 35.74 15.49
CA SER A 3 42.04 36.02 14.06
C SER A 3 41.65 34.89 13.10
N LYS A 4 41.60 33.63 13.57
CA LYS A 4 41.08 32.52 12.74
C LYS A 4 39.55 32.45 12.68
N GLN A 5 38.83 32.99 13.66
CA GLN A 5 37.36 33.02 13.65
C GLN A 5 36.83 34.21 12.86
N SER A 6 37.51 35.37 12.94
CA SER A 6 37.14 36.56 12.17
C SER A 6 37.27 36.36 10.64
N GLY A 7 38.26 35.58 10.19
CA GLY A 7 38.43 35.26 8.75
C GLY A 7 37.28 34.44 8.14
N ASP A 8 36.81 33.41 8.86
CA ASP A 8 35.69 32.56 8.46
C ASP A 8 34.38 33.38 8.32
N ILE A 9 34.13 34.26 9.30
CA ILE A 9 32.99 35.20 9.28
C ILE A 9 33.03 36.13 8.05
N VAL A 10 34.22 36.62 7.65
CA VAL A 10 34.36 37.47 6.45
C VAL A 10 34.07 36.69 5.16
N GLU A 11 34.53 35.44 5.05
CA GLU A 11 34.21 34.58 3.89
C GLU A 11 32.72 34.28 3.80
N GLN A 12 32.05 34.03 4.93
CA GLN A 12 30.60 33.84 5.02
C GLN A 12 29.82 35.09 4.59
N ILE A 13 30.16 36.28 5.11
CA ILE A 13 29.49 37.54 4.75
C ILE A 13 29.62 37.83 3.24
N VAL A 14 30.81 37.68 2.65
CA VAL A 14 31.02 37.92 1.22
C VAL A 14 30.27 36.89 0.35
N LEU A 15 30.12 35.64 0.82
CA LEU A 15 29.27 34.66 0.16
C LEU A 15 27.79 35.06 0.20
N TYR A 16 27.27 35.45 1.38
CA TYR A 16 25.87 35.85 1.55
C TYR A 16 25.50 37.13 0.79
N LEU A 17 26.36 38.17 0.79
CA LEU A 17 26.15 39.39 0.00
C LEU A 17 26.01 39.09 -1.49
N LYS A 18 26.78 38.10 -1.98
CA LYS A 18 26.75 37.66 -3.38
C LYS A 18 25.51 36.80 -3.72
N THR A 19 25.05 35.94 -2.81
CA THR A 19 23.91 35.04 -3.08
C THR A 19 22.55 35.66 -2.80
N ILE A 20 22.46 36.60 -1.85
CA ILE A 20 21.19 37.19 -1.38
C ILE A 20 20.94 38.57 -2.02
N LEU A 21 21.98 39.40 -2.15
CA LEU A 21 21.85 40.78 -2.64
C LEU A 21 22.47 41.01 -4.04
N GLU A 22 23.02 39.96 -4.66
CA GLU A 22 23.81 40.00 -5.91
C GLU A 22 25.06 40.93 -5.86
N ILE A 23 25.48 41.38 -4.67
CA ILE A 23 26.63 42.29 -4.51
C ILE A 23 27.93 41.47 -4.43
N SER A 24 28.78 41.56 -5.45
CA SER A 24 30.05 40.85 -5.50
C SER A 24 31.24 41.70 -5.03
N PHE A 25 31.80 41.38 -3.87
CA PHE A 25 33.12 41.83 -3.43
C PHE A 25 34.15 40.71 -3.55
N THR A 26 35.44 41.05 -3.70
CA THR A 26 36.53 40.14 -3.33
C THR A 26 36.82 40.26 -1.83
N LEU A 27 37.38 39.20 -1.21
CA LEU A 27 37.73 39.20 0.21
C LEU A 27 38.66 40.37 0.58
N PHE A 28 39.59 40.73 -0.32
CA PHE A 28 40.47 41.88 -0.16
C PHE A 28 39.68 43.19 -0.11
N GLN A 29 38.86 43.47 -1.13
CA GLN A 29 38.04 44.69 -1.17
C GLN A 29 37.10 44.81 0.03
N PHE A 30 36.44 43.72 0.45
CA PHE A 30 35.60 43.72 1.65
C PHE A 30 36.43 44.00 2.91
N SER A 31 37.64 43.45 3.02
CA SER A 31 38.52 43.69 4.17
C SER A 31 39.04 45.13 4.27
N GLU A 32 39.16 45.84 3.13
CA GLU A 32 39.56 47.26 3.10
C GLU A 32 38.46 48.21 3.57
N LEU A 33 37.17 47.93 3.30
CA LEU A 33 36.03 48.75 3.72
C LEU A 33 36.12 49.15 5.20
N ALA A 34 36.06 50.44 5.52
CA ALA A 34 36.20 50.96 6.88
C ALA A 34 35.42 52.27 7.05
N GLY A 35 35.17 52.66 8.31
CA GLY A 35 34.48 53.92 8.60
C GLY A 35 33.08 53.96 7.98
N GLY A 36 32.76 55.08 7.33
CA GLY A 36 31.45 55.31 6.70
C GLY A 36 31.08 54.32 5.61
N GLU A 37 32.04 53.74 4.88
CA GLU A 37 31.73 52.77 3.80
C GLU A 37 31.21 51.44 4.35
N LEU A 38 31.74 51.00 5.50
CA LEU A 38 31.28 49.80 6.19
C LEU A 38 29.90 50.03 6.85
N LEU A 39 29.65 51.24 7.34
CA LEU A 39 28.34 51.64 7.86
C LEU A 39 27.29 51.77 6.74
N ASP A 40 27.62 52.31 5.56
CA ASP A 40 26.67 52.41 4.43
C ASP A 40 26.37 51.03 3.83
N LEU A 41 27.33 50.09 3.85
CA LEU A 41 27.06 48.68 3.53
C LEU A 41 26.11 48.03 4.55
N LEU A 42 26.31 48.23 5.85
CA LEU A 42 25.39 47.74 6.88
C LEU A 42 24.00 48.37 6.73
N ASN A 43 23.91 49.68 6.50
CA ASN A 43 22.66 50.39 6.25
C ASN A 43 21.97 49.88 4.96
N THR A 44 22.73 49.54 3.92
CA THR A 44 22.22 48.90 2.70
C THR A 44 21.62 47.51 2.99
N VAL A 45 22.28 46.69 3.81
CA VAL A 45 21.74 45.38 4.23
C VAL A 45 20.45 45.57 5.04
N ILE A 46 20.45 46.50 5.99
CA ILE A 46 19.27 46.84 6.83
C ILE A 46 18.09 47.32 5.95
N TYR A 47 18.32 48.20 4.98
CA TYR A 47 17.29 48.64 4.04
C TYR A 47 16.71 47.51 3.17
N LYS A 48 17.51 46.48 2.84
CA LYS A 48 17.01 45.30 2.11
C LYS A 48 16.22 44.32 2.99
N ILE A 49 16.30 44.47 4.31
CA ILE A 49 15.50 43.75 5.32
C ILE A 49 14.20 44.52 5.64
N ASP A 50 14.25 45.85 5.74
CA ASP A 50 13.07 46.71 5.87
C ASP A 50 13.17 47.98 5.01
N ASP A 51 12.30 48.06 3.99
CA ASP A 51 12.17 49.19 3.07
C ASP A 51 11.74 50.51 3.76
N SER A 52 11.47 50.53 5.09
CA SER A 52 11.21 51.76 5.85
C SER A 52 12.46 52.58 6.19
N GLN A 53 13.63 51.93 6.20
CA GLN A 53 14.91 52.56 6.53
C GLN A 53 15.46 53.36 5.33
N PRO A 54 16.29 54.40 5.53
CA PRO A 54 16.86 55.16 4.41
C PRO A 54 17.83 54.31 3.59
N GLU A 55 17.71 54.32 2.26
CA GLU A 55 18.56 53.54 1.34
C GLU A 55 20.07 53.86 1.45
N LYS A 56 20.42 55.06 1.93
CA LYS A 56 21.81 55.51 2.12
C LYS A 56 21.96 56.43 3.33
N ILE A 57 23.14 56.43 3.94
CA ILE A 57 23.54 57.40 4.96
C ILE A 57 23.86 58.74 4.25
N GLY A 58 22.84 59.58 4.07
CA GLY A 58 22.92 60.79 3.25
C GLY A 58 23.68 61.95 3.92
N THR A 59 22.96 62.73 4.73
CA THR A 59 23.51 63.85 5.52
C THR A 59 23.20 63.69 7.02
N GLU A 60 22.98 62.45 7.47
CA GLU A 60 22.78 62.13 8.87
C GLU A 60 24.10 62.30 9.63
N LYS A 61 24.03 62.73 10.89
CA LYS A 61 25.20 62.67 11.79
C LYS A 61 25.50 61.20 12.08
N ILE A 62 26.78 60.86 12.21
CA ILE A 62 27.22 59.51 12.62
C ILE A 62 26.50 59.10 13.93
N GLU A 63 26.46 59.99 14.91
CA GLU A 63 25.74 59.85 16.19
C GLU A 63 24.29 59.34 16.00
N ALA A 64 23.49 60.02 15.16
CA ALA A 64 22.09 59.66 14.90
C ALA A 64 21.96 58.38 14.04
N THR A 65 22.96 58.08 13.22
CA THR A 65 23.03 56.83 12.44
C THR A 65 23.30 55.63 13.35
N VAL A 66 24.20 55.79 14.34
CA VAL A 66 24.47 54.80 15.39
C VAL A 66 23.22 54.56 16.24
N GLU A 67 22.55 55.62 16.68
CA GLU A 67 21.30 55.55 17.46
C GLU A 67 20.21 54.78 16.70
N ARG A 68 19.91 55.18 15.45
CA ARG A 68 18.91 54.52 14.57
C ARG A 68 19.23 53.04 14.31
N ILE A 69 20.47 52.70 13.99
CA ILE A 69 20.85 51.29 13.74
C ILE A 69 20.83 50.48 15.04
N SER A 70 21.22 51.05 16.17
CA SER A 70 21.18 50.38 17.48
C SER A 70 19.75 50.16 17.97
N GLU A 71 18.84 51.10 17.71
CA GLU A 71 17.39 50.93 17.91
C GLU A 71 16.85 49.78 17.05
N PHE A 72 17.11 49.78 15.73
CA PHE A 72 16.72 48.68 14.84
C PHE A 72 17.25 47.31 15.30
N LEU A 73 18.48 47.23 15.79
CA LEU A 73 19.06 45.98 16.32
C LEU A 73 18.41 45.55 17.65
N ARG A 74 18.00 46.49 18.52
CA ARG A 74 17.19 46.18 19.73
C ARG A 74 15.81 45.64 19.35
N ILE A 75 15.14 46.25 18.38
CA ILE A 75 13.83 45.83 17.84
C ILE A 75 13.91 44.41 17.28
N MET A 76 14.96 44.12 16.50
CA MET A 76 15.24 42.79 15.92
C MET A 76 15.68 41.74 16.96
N LYS A 77 15.92 42.15 18.21
CA LYS A 77 16.41 41.35 19.34
C LYS A 77 17.79 40.74 19.08
N TYR A 78 18.72 41.58 18.63
CA TYR A 78 20.15 41.28 18.62
C TYR A 78 20.71 41.23 20.05
N GLU A 79 21.62 40.29 20.30
CA GLU A 79 22.33 40.19 21.59
C GLU A 79 23.61 41.03 21.53
N PHE A 80 23.61 42.16 22.24
CA PHE A 80 24.72 43.12 22.21
C PHE A 80 25.93 42.57 22.98
N PRO A 81 27.12 42.45 22.35
CA PRO A 81 28.27 41.76 22.95
C PRO A 81 29.07 42.60 23.95
N VAL A 82 28.68 43.86 24.18
CA VAL A 82 29.30 44.84 25.10
C VAL A 82 28.23 45.78 25.64
N ASP A 83 28.52 46.44 26.77
CA ASP A 83 27.61 47.39 27.43
C ASP A 83 27.27 48.60 26.53
N PRO A 84 26.08 49.22 26.67
CA PRO A 84 25.61 50.27 25.76
C PRO A 84 26.58 51.46 25.58
N GLU A 85 27.23 51.91 26.66
CA GLU A 85 28.19 53.03 26.60
C GLU A 85 29.45 52.67 25.80
N GLU A 86 29.90 51.41 25.85
CA GLU A 86 31.03 50.94 25.05
C GLU A 86 30.60 50.70 23.58
N TRP A 87 29.39 50.17 23.39
CA TRP A 87 28.78 49.96 22.07
C TRP A 87 28.67 51.27 21.28
N ASP A 88 28.04 52.31 21.84
CA ASP A 88 27.80 53.56 21.12
C ASP A 88 29.13 54.23 20.71
N VAL A 89 30.15 54.16 21.56
CA VAL A 89 31.50 54.68 21.28
C VAL A 89 32.22 53.86 20.20
N ARG A 90 32.22 52.53 20.28
CA ARG A 90 32.93 51.66 19.32
C ARG A 90 32.21 51.60 17.95
N PHE A 91 30.89 51.59 17.96
CA PHE A 91 30.08 51.62 16.74
C PHE A 91 30.19 52.97 16.01
N SER A 92 30.30 54.09 16.74
CA SER A 92 30.60 55.42 16.16
C SER A 92 31.97 55.49 15.48
N ASN A 93 32.93 54.66 15.93
CA ASN A 93 34.24 54.48 15.29
C ASN A 93 34.23 53.41 14.16
N ALA A 94 33.07 52.85 13.83
CA ALA A 94 32.88 51.77 12.84
C ALA A 94 33.77 50.53 13.08
N ASP A 95 33.83 50.07 14.33
CA ASP A 95 34.63 48.92 14.73
C ASP A 95 34.20 47.62 14.00
N LYS A 96 35.17 46.99 13.30
CA LYS A 96 34.98 45.78 12.52
C LYS A 96 34.61 44.57 13.40
N ASP A 97 35.13 44.52 14.62
CA ASP A 97 34.83 43.43 15.56
C ASP A 97 33.40 43.50 16.12
N LEU A 98 32.67 44.62 15.91
CA LEU A 98 31.24 44.74 16.22
C LEU A 98 30.36 44.63 14.96
N ILE A 99 30.76 45.25 13.84
CA ILE A 99 29.94 45.28 12.63
C ILE A 99 29.93 43.93 11.89
N TYR A 100 31.04 43.18 11.86
CA TYR A 100 31.06 41.88 11.17
C TYR A 100 30.13 40.83 11.82
N PRO A 101 30.06 40.67 13.17
CA PRO A 101 29.04 39.85 13.81
C PRO A 101 27.60 40.25 13.46
N VAL A 102 27.29 41.56 13.42
CA VAL A 102 25.96 42.06 13.03
C VAL A 102 25.64 41.72 11.57
N LEU A 103 26.57 41.97 10.65
CA LEU A 103 26.39 41.63 9.23
C LEU A 103 26.16 40.14 9.03
N ASN A 104 26.95 39.28 9.67
CA ASN A 104 26.78 37.83 9.55
C ASN A 104 25.42 37.38 10.13
N TRP A 105 25.01 37.93 11.27
CA TRP A 105 23.72 37.63 11.88
C TRP A 105 22.54 38.04 10.97
N LEU A 106 22.53 39.27 10.47
CA LEU A 106 21.48 39.77 9.57
C LEU A 106 21.40 38.99 8.24
N LEU A 107 22.53 38.53 7.71
CA LEU A 107 22.61 37.84 6.41
C LEU A 107 22.40 36.32 6.51
N SER A 108 22.76 35.68 7.62
CA SER A 108 22.70 34.22 7.79
C SER A 108 21.29 33.63 7.77
N ASP A 109 20.28 34.41 8.17
CA ASP A 109 18.86 34.03 8.13
C ASP A 109 17.98 35.16 7.56
N PHE A 110 18.42 35.72 6.43
CA PHE A 110 17.88 36.95 5.84
C PHE A 110 16.35 36.96 5.62
N GLU A 111 15.76 35.86 5.17
CA GLU A 111 14.29 35.78 4.95
C GLU A 111 13.51 35.81 6.28
N ASN A 112 13.98 35.13 7.33
CA ASN A 112 13.34 35.24 8.65
C ASN A 112 13.65 36.58 9.31
N MET A 113 14.78 37.22 9.04
CA MET A 113 15.04 38.60 9.45
C MET A 113 14.07 39.57 8.76
N LYS A 114 13.81 39.41 7.46
CA LYS A 114 12.81 40.18 6.71
C LYS A 114 11.40 39.99 7.26
N LYS A 115 11.00 38.74 7.54
CA LYS A 115 9.74 38.44 8.26
C LYS A 115 9.69 39.08 9.64
N ARG A 116 10.78 39.03 10.41
CA ARG A 116 10.88 39.61 11.75
C ARG A 116 10.76 41.13 11.73
N ALA A 117 11.44 41.81 10.81
CA ALA A 117 11.37 43.26 10.67
C ALA A 117 9.96 43.70 10.21
N TYR A 118 9.38 42.99 9.23
CA TYR A 118 8.00 43.19 8.81
C TYR A 118 7.00 43.00 9.97
N LYS A 119 7.18 41.95 10.79
CA LYS A 119 6.36 41.72 11.98
C LYS A 119 6.55 42.82 13.02
N ALA A 120 7.80 43.16 13.36
CA ALA A 120 8.13 44.15 14.38
C ALA A 120 7.50 45.52 14.09
N ARG A 121 7.60 45.98 12.83
CA ARG A 121 6.97 47.22 12.32
C ARG A 121 5.48 47.37 12.64
N TYR A 122 4.75 46.26 12.85
CA TYR A 122 3.34 46.29 13.24
C TYR A 122 3.07 45.76 14.66
N SER A 123 3.98 44.97 15.24
CA SER A 123 3.80 44.28 16.54
C SER A 123 4.53 44.95 17.71
N GLU A 124 5.32 46.01 17.48
CA GLU A 124 6.02 46.73 18.55
C GLU A 124 5.10 47.64 19.37
N GLU A 125 5.29 47.67 20.70
CA GLU A 125 4.63 48.63 21.59
C GLU A 125 5.28 50.00 21.47
N ILE A 126 4.60 50.97 20.85
CA ILE A 126 5.01 52.37 20.88
C ILE A 126 5.09 52.83 22.36
N PRO A 127 6.24 53.32 22.86
CA PRO A 127 6.45 53.63 24.27
C PRO A 127 5.74 54.94 24.68
N ILE A 128 4.43 54.83 24.92
CA ILE A 128 3.58 55.94 25.36
C ILE A 128 3.84 56.22 26.86
N PRO A 129 4.28 57.43 27.26
CA PRO A 129 4.54 57.78 28.66
C PRO A 129 3.36 57.51 29.59
N GLU A 130 3.62 57.13 30.84
CA GLU A 130 2.57 56.78 31.82
C GLU A 130 1.49 57.85 31.96
N GLU A 131 1.86 59.14 31.92
CA GLU A 131 0.94 60.29 32.00
C GLU A 131 -0.11 60.31 30.86
N ILE A 132 0.24 59.73 29.71
CA ILE A 132 -0.59 59.63 28.51
C ILE A 132 -1.27 58.26 28.43
N LYS A 133 -0.58 57.16 28.76
CA LYS A 133 -1.12 55.78 28.84
C LYS A 133 -2.22 55.65 29.91
N ALA A 134 -2.09 56.45 30.97
CA ALA A 134 -3.11 56.78 31.98
C ALA A 134 -4.46 57.26 31.43
N ASN A 135 -4.51 57.75 30.19
CA ASN A 135 -5.71 58.34 29.63
C ASN A 135 -6.61 57.22 29.14
N ASN A 136 -7.86 57.21 29.59
CA ASN A 136 -8.84 56.17 29.27
C ASN A 136 -9.03 55.97 27.74
N THR A 137 -9.09 57.07 26.93
CA THR A 137 -9.12 57.02 25.39
C THR A 137 -7.80 56.15 25.16
N VAL A 138 -6.62 56.59 25.61
CA VAL A 138 -5.35 56.04 25.13
C VAL A 138 -5.22 54.57 25.53
N SER A 139 -5.72 54.13 26.69
CA SER A 139 -5.81 52.72 27.04
C SER A 139 -6.83 51.94 26.21
N GLU A 140 -7.94 52.56 25.80
CA GLU A 140 -8.92 51.95 24.88
C GLU A 140 -8.33 51.79 23.46
N LEU A 141 -7.66 52.81 22.91
CA LEU A 141 -6.95 52.69 21.61
C LEU A 141 -5.72 51.77 21.68
N ILE A 142 -4.99 51.71 22.80
CA ILE A 142 -3.95 50.70 23.03
C ILE A 142 -4.59 49.30 22.98
N GLY A 143 -5.77 49.12 23.60
CA GLY A 143 -6.52 47.86 23.55
C GLY A 143 -7.00 47.49 22.13
N GLU A 144 -7.55 48.44 21.38
CA GLU A 144 -7.92 48.23 19.97
C GLU A 144 -6.70 47.93 19.09
N LEU A 145 -5.56 48.57 19.35
CA LEU A 145 -4.29 48.31 18.68
C LEU A 145 -3.75 46.91 19.02
N HIS A 146 -3.81 46.47 20.28
CA HIS A 146 -3.44 45.11 20.68
C HIS A 146 -4.36 44.06 20.04
N GLU A 147 -5.69 44.29 19.98
CA GLU A 147 -6.63 43.36 19.34
C GLU A 147 -6.41 43.30 17.81
N LEU A 148 -5.94 44.39 17.19
CA LEU A 148 -5.51 44.40 15.77
C LEU A 148 -4.15 43.71 15.57
N GLN A 149 -3.21 43.84 16.51
CA GLN A 149 -1.94 43.12 16.50
C GLN A 149 -2.14 41.61 16.64
N GLU A 150 -2.95 41.15 17.61
CA GLU A 150 -3.28 39.74 17.81
C GLU A 150 -3.92 39.12 16.54
N ARG A 151 -4.84 39.84 15.89
CA ARG A 151 -5.43 39.43 14.61
C ARG A 151 -4.42 39.41 13.46
N PHE A 152 -3.49 40.37 13.41
CA PHE A 152 -2.41 40.40 12.42
C PHE A 152 -1.45 39.22 12.60
N GLU A 153 -1.08 38.89 13.84
CA GLU A 153 -0.24 37.72 14.13
C GLU A 153 -0.93 36.41 13.72
N ALA A 154 -2.22 36.25 14.03
CA ALA A 154 -3.00 35.08 13.64
C ALA A 154 -3.09 34.91 12.11
N VAL A 155 -3.40 35.98 11.37
CA VAL A 155 -3.47 35.93 9.89
C VAL A 155 -2.09 35.72 9.25
N LEU A 156 -1.02 36.25 9.85
CA LEU A 156 0.36 36.02 9.41
C LEU A 156 0.78 34.56 9.65
N GLN A 157 0.36 33.95 10.77
CA GLN A 157 0.55 32.53 11.03
C GLN A 157 -0.23 31.65 10.04
N GLU A 158 -1.52 31.92 9.80
CA GLU A 158 -2.32 31.20 8.79
C GLU A 158 -1.67 31.29 7.39
N TYR A 159 -1.13 32.45 7.01
CA TYR A 159 -0.41 32.62 5.75
C TYR A 159 0.87 31.78 5.68
N ASP A 160 1.68 31.75 6.74
CA ASP A 160 2.90 30.94 6.80
C ASP A 160 2.62 29.42 6.89
N GLU A 161 1.49 29.01 7.48
CA GLU A 161 1.02 27.61 7.49
C GLU A 161 0.50 27.15 6.11
N ILE A 162 -0.15 28.04 5.34
CA ILE A 162 -0.51 27.79 3.94
C ILE A 162 0.75 27.73 3.05
N GLY A 163 1.73 28.59 3.35
CA GLY A 163 3.04 28.61 2.71
C GLY A 163 3.05 29.09 1.25
N GLY A 164 4.25 29.12 0.68
CA GLY A 164 4.47 29.48 -0.72
C GLY A 164 3.90 28.44 -1.68
N THR A 165 2.64 28.57 -2.07
CA THR A 165 1.98 27.64 -3.02
C THR A 165 2.81 27.53 -4.31
N ASN A 166 3.30 26.32 -4.63
CA ASN A 166 4.29 26.12 -5.70
C ASN A 166 3.65 26.06 -7.10
N VAL A 167 2.82 27.06 -7.39
CA VAL A 167 2.00 27.20 -8.60
C VAL A 167 2.87 27.31 -9.85
N ASP A 168 4.08 27.85 -9.75
CA ASP A 168 4.97 28.02 -10.90
C ASP A 168 5.75 26.75 -11.27
N GLU A 169 6.03 25.83 -10.33
CA GLU A 169 6.43 24.46 -10.69
C GLU A 169 5.25 23.65 -11.25
N LEU A 170 4.05 23.82 -10.72
CA LEU A 170 2.85 23.18 -11.26
C LEU A 170 2.55 23.64 -12.71
N LYS A 171 2.71 24.94 -13.03
CA LYS A 171 2.67 25.45 -14.41
C LYS A 171 3.76 24.84 -15.30
N LYS A 172 5.01 24.75 -14.81
CA LYS A 172 6.14 24.15 -15.58
C LYS A 172 5.89 22.67 -15.87
N THR A 173 5.43 21.90 -14.89
CA THR A 173 5.10 20.47 -15.06
C THR A 173 3.89 20.26 -15.98
N GLN A 174 2.84 21.10 -15.88
CA GLN A 174 1.75 21.10 -16.85
C GLN A 174 2.24 21.34 -18.28
N GLN A 175 3.04 22.38 -18.51
CA GLN A 175 3.59 22.70 -19.84
C GLN A 175 4.47 21.56 -20.40
N ALA A 176 5.26 20.90 -19.55
CA ALA A 176 6.05 19.73 -19.94
C ALA A 176 5.16 18.54 -20.35
N LEU A 177 4.11 18.25 -19.57
CA LEU A 177 3.15 17.17 -19.87
C LEU A 177 2.32 17.45 -21.13
N GLU A 178 1.96 18.71 -21.40
CA GLU A 178 1.29 19.12 -22.63
C GLU A 178 2.22 18.98 -23.86
N ALA A 179 3.49 19.35 -23.72
CA ALA A 179 4.50 19.15 -24.76
C ALA A 179 4.74 17.66 -25.06
N ASP A 180 4.83 16.81 -24.04
CA ASP A 180 4.99 15.36 -24.22
C ASP A 180 3.73 14.69 -24.76
N LYS A 181 2.53 15.15 -24.38
CA LYS A 181 1.27 14.74 -25.02
C LYS A 181 1.25 15.07 -26.52
N ALA A 182 1.73 16.25 -26.92
CA ALA A 182 1.86 16.63 -28.33
C ALA A 182 2.92 15.81 -29.09
N ARG A 183 4.07 15.54 -28.46
CA ARG A 183 5.12 14.64 -28.99
C ARG A 183 4.58 13.21 -29.19
N LEU A 184 3.86 12.67 -28.20
CA LEU A 184 3.25 11.35 -28.28
C LEU A 184 2.17 11.27 -29.36
N ALA A 185 1.29 12.27 -29.47
CA ALA A 185 0.29 12.35 -30.53
C ALA A 185 0.94 12.37 -31.93
N THR A 186 2.03 13.11 -32.10
CA THR A 186 2.84 13.17 -33.34
C THR A 186 3.52 11.84 -33.64
N LYS A 187 4.05 11.15 -32.62
CA LYS A 187 4.65 9.81 -32.76
C LYS A 187 3.60 8.77 -33.16
N ILE A 188 2.41 8.84 -32.57
CA ILE A 188 1.26 7.97 -32.87
C ILE A 188 0.73 8.22 -34.29
N SER A 189 0.60 9.48 -34.74
CA SER A 189 0.16 9.77 -36.12
C SER A 189 1.19 9.31 -37.15
N GLY A 190 2.50 9.46 -36.84
CA GLY A 190 3.59 8.89 -37.62
C GLY A 190 3.53 7.36 -37.72
N PHE A 191 3.27 6.65 -36.61
CA PHE A 191 3.07 5.20 -36.63
C PHE A 191 1.81 4.79 -37.40
N LYS A 192 0.67 5.46 -37.22
CA LYS A 192 -0.55 5.21 -37.99
C LYS A 192 -0.31 5.36 -39.50
N ARG A 193 0.40 6.42 -39.93
CA ARG A 193 0.77 6.62 -41.35
C ARG A 193 1.69 5.51 -41.88
N LYS A 194 2.63 5.00 -41.09
CA LYS A 194 3.51 3.87 -41.48
C LYS A 194 2.74 2.54 -41.56
N LEU A 195 1.81 2.30 -40.63
CA LEU A 195 1.03 1.06 -40.54
C LEU A 195 -0.13 0.98 -41.54
N ALA A 196 -0.56 2.10 -42.13
CA ALA A 196 -1.72 2.17 -43.03
C ALA A 196 -1.64 1.30 -44.31
N LYS A 197 -0.48 0.70 -44.63
CA LYS A 197 -0.31 -0.23 -45.75
C LYS A 197 -0.33 -1.73 -45.34
N VAL A 198 -0.52 -2.03 -44.06
CA VAL A 198 -0.52 -3.40 -43.52
C VAL A 198 -1.93 -4.01 -43.64
N PRO A 199 -2.12 -5.15 -44.33
CA PRO A 199 -3.42 -5.85 -44.36
C PRO A 199 -3.77 -6.39 -42.96
N ASN A 200 -5.06 -6.46 -42.63
CA ASN A 200 -5.59 -6.92 -41.34
C ASN A 200 -4.99 -6.19 -40.11
N LEU A 201 -4.58 -4.93 -40.28
CA LEU A 201 -3.97 -4.10 -39.23
C LEU A 201 -4.78 -4.07 -37.93
N GLU A 202 -6.10 -3.94 -38.00
CA GLU A 202 -6.96 -3.82 -36.82
C GLU A 202 -6.99 -5.11 -35.97
N GLU A 203 -6.99 -6.28 -36.60
CA GLU A 203 -6.86 -7.56 -35.88
C GLU A 203 -5.47 -7.74 -35.28
N MET A 204 -4.41 -7.36 -36.00
CA MET A 204 -3.05 -7.40 -35.46
C MET A 204 -2.85 -6.43 -34.30
N LEU A 205 -3.45 -5.23 -34.34
CA LEU A 205 -3.45 -4.29 -33.20
C LEU A 205 -4.23 -4.85 -32.01
N LYS A 206 -5.37 -5.51 -32.25
CA LYS A 206 -6.17 -6.19 -31.21
C LYS A 206 -5.41 -7.33 -30.53
N TRP A 207 -4.68 -8.15 -31.28
CA TRP A 207 -3.87 -9.24 -30.72
C TRP A 207 -2.57 -8.76 -30.06
N THR A 208 -1.88 -7.75 -30.62
CA THR A 208 -0.69 -7.17 -30.00
C THR A 208 -1.02 -6.35 -28.73
N SER A 209 -2.18 -5.70 -28.66
CA SER A 209 -2.70 -5.11 -27.41
C SER A 209 -2.90 -6.18 -26.34
N LYS A 210 -3.59 -7.27 -26.66
CA LYS A 210 -3.79 -8.40 -25.72
C LYS A 210 -2.46 -9.03 -25.26
N LEU A 211 -1.51 -9.21 -26.17
CA LEU A 211 -0.18 -9.75 -25.85
C LEU A 211 0.58 -8.80 -24.92
N ARG A 212 0.55 -7.49 -25.20
CA ARG A 212 1.13 -6.48 -24.32
C ARG A 212 0.46 -6.51 -22.95
N GLU A 213 -0.87 -6.48 -22.87
CA GLU A 213 -1.57 -6.56 -21.58
C GLU A 213 -1.27 -7.86 -20.82
N ALA A 214 -1.02 -8.97 -21.51
CA ALA A 214 -0.60 -10.22 -20.86
C ALA A 214 0.81 -10.08 -20.26
N SER A 215 1.76 -9.52 -21.02
CA SER A 215 3.13 -9.27 -20.55
C SER A 215 3.21 -8.21 -19.44
N ASP A 216 2.43 -7.12 -19.55
CA ASP A 216 2.29 -6.07 -18.52
C ASP A 216 1.66 -6.62 -17.22
N ARG A 217 0.90 -7.73 -17.27
CA ARG A 217 0.40 -8.47 -16.09
C ARG A 217 1.43 -9.48 -15.57
N GLU A 218 2.08 -10.22 -16.46
CA GLU A 218 3.14 -11.19 -16.14
C GLU A 218 4.29 -10.53 -15.37
N LEU A 219 4.76 -9.37 -15.85
CA LEU A 219 5.81 -8.59 -15.21
C LEU A 219 5.42 -8.18 -13.77
N LYS A 220 4.19 -7.70 -13.56
CA LYS A 220 3.69 -7.32 -12.23
C LYS A 220 3.56 -8.52 -11.29
N LEU A 221 3.03 -9.65 -11.78
CA LEU A 221 2.96 -10.89 -11.00
C LEU A 221 4.36 -11.39 -10.62
N ASN A 222 5.37 -11.18 -11.47
CA ASN A 222 6.76 -11.50 -11.15
C ASN A 222 7.37 -10.49 -10.14
N GLU A 223 7.05 -9.20 -10.21
CA GLU A 223 7.44 -8.20 -9.20
C GLU A 223 6.82 -8.54 -7.83
N GLU A 224 5.52 -8.84 -7.78
CA GLU A 224 4.81 -9.31 -6.58
C GLU A 224 5.42 -10.61 -6.02
N LEU A 225 5.78 -11.56 -6.90
CA LEU A 225 6.46 -12.79 -6.50
C LEU A 225 7.85 -12.53 -5.89
N GLN A 226 8.65 -11.61 -6.45
CA GLN A 226 9.93 -11.23 -5.86
C GLN A 226 9.76 -10.56 -4.49
N GLN A 227 8.76 -9.67 -4.34
CA GLN A 227 8.43 -9.07 -3.05
C GLN A 227 8.00 -10.12 -2.01
N LEU A 228 7.19 -11.10 -2.40
CA LEU A 228 6.79 -12.22 -1.54
C LEU A 228 7.98 -13.13 -1.15
N ILE A 229 8.93 -13.37 -2.07
CA ILE A 229 10.15 -14.13 -1.78
C ILE A 229 11.02 -13.37 -0.77
N GLN A 230 11.24 -12.06 -0.94
CA GLN A 230 12.00 -11.25 0.01
C GLN A 230 11.31 -11.18 1.37
N ALA A 231 10.00 -10.89 1.41
CA ALA A 231 9.23 -10.84 2.66
C ALA A 231 9.23 -12.18 3.40
N LYS A 232 9.19 -13.31 2.66
CA LYS A 232 9.36 -14.64 3.23
C LYS A 232 10.77 -14.81 3.83
N HIS A 233 11.83 -14.44 3.11
CA HIS A 233 13.21 -14.54 3.61
C HIS A 233 13.42 -13.71 4.88
N ASP A 234 12.94 -12.46 4.90
CA ASP A 234 12.99 -11.58 6.08
C ASP A 234 12.27 -12.20 7.28
N LEU A 235 11.14 -12.89 7.07
CA LEU A 235 10.41 -13.61 8.10
C LEU A 235 11.15 -14.87 8.59
N GLU A 236 11.77 -15.64 7.69
CA GLU A 236 12.62 -16.80 8.06
C GLU A 236 13.84 -16.35 8.88
N VAL A 237 14.48 -15.23 8.53
CA VAL A 237 15.58 -14.63 9.31
C VAL A 237 15.09 -14.17 10.69
N ARG A 238 13.98 -13.41 10.77
CA ARG A 238 13.39 -12.99 12.05
C ARG A 238 13.01 -14.17 12.93
N GLN A 239 12.45 -15.24 12.34
CA GLN A 239 12.14 -16.48 13.06
C GLN A 239 13.41 -17.15 13.58
N HIS A 240 14.48 -17.22 12.80
CA HIS A 240 15.76 -17.78 13.22
C HIS A 240 16.35 -17.00 14.40
N THR A 241 16.43 -15.67 14.31
CA THR A 241 16.91 -14.81 15.41
C THR A 241 16.04 -14.94 16.67
N ALA A 242 14.71 -15.08 16.53
CA ALA A 242 13.83 -15.33 17.67
C ALA A 242 14.05 -16.70 18.32
N LEU A 243 14.33 -17.75 17.52
CA LEU A 243 14.69 -19.08 18.00
C LEU A 243 16.06 -19.10 18.70
N GLU A 244 17.06 -18.39 18.18
CA GLU A 244 18.36 -18.22 18.85
C GLU A 244 18.23 -17.43 20.16
N ASN A 245 17.50 -16.32 20.16
CA ASN A 245 17.28 -15.53 21.37
C ASN A 245 16.54 -16.33 22.45
N THR A 246 15.49 -17.07 22.10
CA THR A 246 14.78 -17.94 23.06
C THR A 246 15.62 -19.12 23.53
N LYS A 247 16.47 -19.70 22.68
CA LYS A 247 17.47 -20.72 23.05
C LYS A 247 18.52 -20.16 24.03
N ASN A 248 19.01 -18.95 23.80
CA ASN A 248 19.99 -18.27 24.65
C ASN A 248 19.39 -17.87 26.02
N VAL A 249 18.18 -17.30 26.02
CA VAL A 249 17.43 -17.02 27.26
C VAL A 249 17.12 -18.31 28.02
N LYS A 250 16.71 -19.38 27.33
CA LYS A 250 16.51 -20.69 27.95
C LYS A 250 17.80 -21.21 28.61
N LYS A 251 18.94 -21.18 27.90
CA LYS A 251 20.24 -21.61 28.45
C LYS A 251 20.59 -20.80 29.71
N HIS A 252 20.45 -19.47 29.68
CA HIS A 252 20.73 -18.62 30.84
C HIS A 252 19.79 -18.92 32.02
N MET A 253 18.50 -19.20 31.75
CA MET A 253 17.55 -19.63 32.78
C MET A 253 17.87 -21.03 33.32
N GLU A 254 18.35 -21.97 32.51
CA GLU A 254 18.81 -23.29 32.95
C GLU A 254 20.08 -23.18 33.81
N GLU A 255 21.03 -22.32 33.44
CA GLU A 255 22.21 -21.99 34.25
C GLU A 255 21.81 -21.37 35.60
N LYS A 256 20.89 -20.39 35.60
CA LYS A 256 20.40 -19.73 36.81
C LYS A 256 19.56 -20.67 37.70
N LEU A 257 18.75 -21.55 37.11
CA LEU A 257 18.03 -22.61 37.83
C LEU A 257 19.00 -23.62 38.45
N ASN A 258 20.07 -24.00 37.74
CA ASN A 258 21.10 -24.89 38.29
C ASN A 258 21.89 -24.22 39.42
N PHE A 259 22.20 -22.92 39.32
CA PHE A 259 22.79 -22.16 40.43
C PHE A 259 21.86 -22.16 41.66
N LEU A 260 20.61 -21.73 41.50
CA LEU A 260 19.62 -21.69 42.58
C LEU A 260 19.32 -23.08 43.17
N ARG A 261 19.41 -24.14 42.36
CA ARG A 261 19.24 -25.53 42.79
C ARG A 261 20.45 -26.06 43.57
N ASN A 262 21.66 -25.64 43.21
CA ASN A 262 22.87 -25.93 43.98
C ASN A 262 22.86 -25.16 45.30
N GLU A 263 22.40 -23.90 45.31
CA GLU A 263 22.18 -23.10 46.51
C GLU A 263 21.13 -23.73 47.43
N LEU A 264 19.97 -24.13 46.90
CA LEU A 264 18.95 -24.89 47.65
C LEU A 264 19.48 -26.23 48.16
N SER A 265 20.31 -26.94 47.40
CA SER A 265 20.95 -28.19 47.83
C SER A 265 21.91 -27.93 49.00
N ASN A 266 22.72 -26.87 48.93
CA ASN A 266 23.63 -26.47 49.99
C ASN A 266 22.87 -26.07 51.25
N LEU A 267 21.79 -25.29 51.13
CA LEU A 267 20.90 -24.92 52.23
C LEU A 267 20.16 -26.14 52.83
N GLN A 268 19.71 -27.08 52.00
CA GLN A 268 19.11 -28.35 52.46
C GLN A 268 20.11 -29.28 53.14
N ASN A 269 21.40 -29.22 52.78
CA ASN A 269 22.43 -30.00 53.44
C ASN A 269 22.91 -29.32 54.74
N ALA A 270 23.01 -27.98 54.76
CA ALA A 270 23.23 -27.22 55.99
C ALA A 270 22.09 -27.45 57.01
N GLY A 271 20.83 -27.44 56.56
CA GLY A 271 19.66 -27.79 57.35
C GLY A 271 19.52 -29.27 57.75
N LYS A 272 20.42 -30.16 57.29
CA LYS A 272 20.58 -31.53 57.83
C LYS A 272 21.72 -31.64 58.85
N THR A 273 22.59 -30.64 58.92
CA THR A 273 23.70 -30.60 59.88
C THR A 273 23.36 -29.85 61.18
N SER A 274 22.17 -29.26 61.28
CA SER A 274 21.70 -28.54 62.47
C SER A 274 20.42 -29.14 63.06
N SER A 275 20.52 -29.58 64.33
CA SER A 275 19.45 -30.13 65.19
C SER A 275 18.89 -31.52 64.85
N ASP A 276 18.42 -32.22 65.90
CA ASP A 276 17.87 -33.58 65.84
C ASP A 276 16.45 -33.62 65.26
N ASP A 277 16.30 -33.95 63.97
CA ASP A 277 14.99 -34.26 63.40
C ASP A 277 14.97 -35.55 62.55
N LYS A 278 14.87 -36.69 63.25
CA LYS A 278 14.50 -37.99 62.65
C LYS A 278 13.01 -38.06 62.26
N GLY A 279 12.19 -37.10 62.69
CA GLY A 279 10.76 -37.02 62.44
C GLY A 279 10.40 -36.55 61.02
N ILE A 280 11.18 -35.65 60.41
CA ILE A 280 10.95 -35.16 59.04
C ILE A 280 11.46 -36.13 57.96
N ALA A 281 12.58 -36.82 58.21
CA ALA A 281 13.20 -37.70 57.22
C ALA A 281 12.31 -38.89 56.80
N ILE A 282 11.59 -39.49 57.75
CA ILE A 282 10.76 -40.68 57.50
C ILE A 282 9.52 -40.36 56.64
N PRO A 283 8.71 -39.31 56.93
CA PRO A 283 7.66 -38.82 56.04
C PRO A 283 8.18 -38.41 54.66
N GLN A 284 9.34 -37.74 54.57
CA GLN A 284 9.92 -37.42 53.26
C GLN A 284 10.24 -38.69 52.45
N GLN A 285 10.78 -39.72 53.08
CA GLN A 285 11.07 -41.00 52.41
C GLN A 285 9.79 -41.76 52.02
N GLN A 286 8.75 -41.73 52.84
CA GLN A 286 7.43 -42.28 52.48
C GLN A 286 6.76 -41.52 51.34
N VAL A 287 6.80 -40.18 51.34
CA VAL A 287 6.27 -39.33 50.25
C VAL A 287 7.08 -39.54 48.96
N ALA A 288 8.40 -39.70 49.04
CA ALA A 288 9.23 -40.05 47.89
C ALA A 288 8.88 -41.44 47.33
N ALA A 289 8.65 -42.44 48.19
CA ALA A 289 8.20 -43.76 47.77
C ALA A 289 6.78 -43.73 47.15
N ALA A 290 5.87 -42.93 47.71
CA ALA A 290 4.53 -42.72 47.18
C ALA A 290 4.55 -42.03 45.80
N ARG A 291 5.36 -40.97 45.63
CA ARG A 291 5.59 -40.33 44.32
C ARG A 291 6.20 -41.28 43.31
N LYS A 292 7.21 -42.08 43.71
CA LYS A 292 7.81 -43.10 42.83
C LYS A 292 6.80 -44.16 42.39
N ARG A 293 5.88 -44.59 43.26
CA ARG A 293 4.74 -45.46 42.91
C ARG A 293 3.73 -44.78 41.99
N LEU A 294 3.42 -43.50 42.23
CA LEU A 294 2.54 -42.69 41.37
C LEU A 294 3.10 -42.57 39.95
N ASP A 295 4.39 -42.23 39.81
CA ASP A 295 5.04 -42.09 38.51
C ASP A 295 5.22 -43.43 37.80
N GLN A 296 5.46 -44.52 38.54
CA GLN A 296 5.45 -45.88 38.00
C GLN A 296 4.06 -46.28 37.49
N LYS A 297 2.98 -45.86 38.17
CA LYS A 297 1.60 -46.05 37.71
C LYS A 297 1.21 -45.15 36.53
N ARG A 298 1.71 -43.91 36.49
CA ARG A 298 1.54 -43.01 35.34
C ARG A 298 2.25 -43.52 34.10
N ARG A 299 3.47 -44.06 34.24
CA ARG A 299 4.18 -44.76 33.15
C ARG A 299 3.37 -45.96 32.68
N GLN A 300 3.00 -46.88 33.58
CA GLN A 300 2.15 -48.03 33.23
C GLN A 300 0.84 -47.62 32.52
N LEU A 301 0.21 -46.51 32.90
CA LEU A 301 -1.00 -46.02 32.24
C LEU A 301 -0.71 -45.42 30.85
N ALA A 302 0.38 -44.67 30.68
CA ALA A 302 0.82 -44.15 29.39
C ALA A 302 1.29 -45.28 28.44
N ASP A 303 2.01 -46.28 28.96
CA ASP A 303 2.46 -47.47 28.23
C ASP A 303 1.24 -48.29 27.76
N MET A 304 0.23 -48.46 28.62
CA MET A 304 -1.04 -49.12 28.27
C MET A 304 -1.88 -48.31 27.26
N GLN A 305 -1.90 -46.97 27.37
CA GLN A 305 -2.56 -46.11 26.38
C GLN A 305 -1.86 -46.16 25.01
N LYS A 306 -0.52 -46.16 25.00
CA LYS A 306 0.27 -46.31 23.77
C LYS A 306 0.08 -47.68 23.15
N ALA A 307 0.09 -48.76 23.95
CA ALA A 307 -0.22 -50.10 23.48
C ALA A 307 -1.67 -50.25 22.96
N HIS A 308 -2.64 -49.53 23.54
CA HIS A 308 -4.02 -49.48 23.01
C HIS A 308 -4.07 -48.77 21.66
N GLN A 309 -3.39 -47.63 21.52
CA GLN A 309 -3.31 -46.89 20.24
C GLN A 309 -2.60 -47.71 19.16
N GLU A 310 -1.46 -48.33 19.47
CA GLU A 310 -0.74 -49.24 18.57
C GLU A 310 -1.59 -50.46 18.20
N ALA A 311 -2.41 -50.98 19.11
CA ALA A 311 -3.33 -52.08 18.83
C ALA A 311 -4.51 -51.63 17.93
N GLU A 312 -5.11 -50.46 18.17
CA GLU A 312 -6.16 -49.90 17.30
C GLU A 312 -5.64 -49.56 15.90
N GLU A 313 -4.41 -49.04 15.81
CA GLU A 313 -3.75 -48.69 14.56
C GLU A 313 -3.40 -49.95 13.76
N GLN A 314 -2.86 -51.00 14.40
CA GLN A 314 -2.72 -52.32 13.79
C GLN A 314 -4.05 -52.98 13.41
N LEU A 315 -5.13 -52.71 14.14
CA LEU A 315 -6.46 -53.27 13.84
C LEU A 315 -7.06 -52.59 12.61
N LYS A 316 -6.93 -51.26 12.49
CA LYS A 316 -7.20 -50.52 11.24
C LYS A 316 -6.34 -51.02 10.08
N GLU A 317 -5.03 -51.12 10.26
CA GLU A 317 -4.11 -51.56 9.21
C GLU A 317 -4.44 -52.98 8.71
N LYS A 318 -4.90 -53.88 9.60
CA LYS A 318 -5.38 -55.23 9.23
C LYS A 318 -6.76 -55.22 8.56
N GLN A 319 -7.63 -54.26 8.89
CA GLN A 319 -8.90 -54.04 8.18
C GLN A 319 -8.68 -53.45 6.77
N GLU A 320 -7.76 -52.51 6.61
CA GLU A 320 -7.42 -51.89 5.32
C GLU A 320 -6.65 -52.87 4.40
N ASN A 321 -5.76 -53.70 4.95
CA ASN A 321 -5.08 -54.77 4.20
C ASN A 321 -5.98 -55.97 3.84
N GLY A 322 -7.30 -55.87 4.02
CA GLY A 322 -8.25 -56.85 3.49
C GLY A 322 -8.12 -58.26 4.08
N ALA A 323 -7.72 -58.37 5.36
CA ALA A 323 -7.60 -59.65 6.03
C ALA A 323 -8.95 -60.37 6.05
N ILE A 324 -9.02 -61.54 5.39
CA ILE A 324 -10.23 -62.36 5.30
C ILE A 324 -10.67 -62.74 6.72
N GLU A 325 -11.90 -62.36 7.11
CA GLU A 325 -12.52 -62.82 8.35
C GLU A 325 -12.52 -64.35 8.37
N VAL A 326 -11.79 -64.95 9.31
CA VAL A 326 -11.85 -66.39 9.56
C VAL A 326 -13.25 -66.71 10.07
N PRO A 327 -14.09 -67.45 9.30
CA PRO A 327 -15.48 -67.64 9.68
C PRO A 327 -15.61 -68.36 11.02
N SER A 328 -16.63 -67.98 11.80
CA SER A 328 -16.92 -68.60 13.09
C SER A 328 -16.95 -70.15 12.98
N PRO A 329 -16.52 -70.93 14.00
CA PRO A 329 -16.48 -72.39 13.93
C PRO A 329 -17.78 -73.03 13.41
N THR A 330 -18.94 -72.44 13.73
CA THR A 330 -20.26 -72.85 13.23
C THR A 330 -20.41 -72.68 11.70
N GLN A 331 -19.87 -71.60 11.15
CA GLN A 331 -19.86 -71.31 9.71
C GLN A 331 -18.86 -72.21 8.97
N PHE A 332 -17.67 -72.45 9.55
CA PHE A 332 -16.71 -73.41 9.00
C PHE A 332 -17.28 -74.83 8.96
N ALA A 333 -17.96 -75.27 10.03
CA ALA A 333 -18.65 -76.55 10.06
C ALA A 333 -19.75 -76.69 8.99
N ALA A 334 -20.46 -75.59 8.66
CA ALA A 334 -21.42 -75.58 7.55
C ALA A 334 -20.73 -75.64 6.17
N TYR A 335 -19.62 -74.92 6.00
CA TYR A 335 -18.82 -74.96 4.76
C TYR A 335 -18.24 -76.36 4.47
N VAL A 336 -17.68 -77.02 5.48
CA VAL A 336 -17.19 -78.41 5.37
C VAL A 336 -18.32 -79.38 5.02
N ARG A 337 -19.53 -79.19 5.58
CA ARG A 337 -20.71 -80.00 5.24
C ARG A 337 -21.11 -79.83 3.78
N ASN A 338 -21.17 -78.59 3.29
CA ASN A 338 -21.46 -78.27 1.89
C ASN A 338 -20.39 -78.80 0.92
N LEU A 339 -19.10 -78.79 1.31
CA LEU A 339 -18.01 -79.41 0.55
C LEU A 339 -18.19 -80.93 0.44
N LYS A 340 -18.63 -81.58 1.53
CA LYS A 340 -18.88 -83.03 1.52
C LYS A 340 -20.01 -83.40 0.56
N THR A 341 -21.14 -82.69 0.61
CA THR A 341 -22.26 -82.88 -0.33
C THR A 341 -21.84 -82.61 -1.77
N LYS A 342 -21.03 -81.57 -2.05
CA LYS A 342 -20.49 -81.35 -3.41
C LYS A 342 -19.60 -82.50 -3.91
N ASN A 343 -18.83 -83.14 -3.03
CA ASN A 343 -17.99 -84.30 -3.37
C ASN A 343 -18.84 -85.57 -3.58
N GLU A 344 -19.91 -85.74 -2.82
CA GLU A 344 -20.91 -86.81 -3.00
C GLU A 344 -21.61 -86.65 -4.38
N ASN A 345 -22.16 -85.47 -4.69
CA ASN A 345 -22.73 -85.17 -6.01
C ASN A 345 -21.73 -85.34 -7.17
N TYR A 346 -20.45 -84.99 -6.97
CA TYR A 346 -19.41 -85.20 -8.00
C TYR A 346 -19.20 -86.69 -8.30
N LYS A 347 -19.21 -87.56 -7.28
CA LYS A 347 -19.08 -89.01 -7.46
C LYS A 347 -20.28 -89.62 -8.18
N GLU A 348 -21.49 -89.14 -7.88
CA GLU A 348 -22.71 -89.55 -8.59
C GLU A 348 -22.63 -89.17 -10.08
N LEU A 349 -22.26 -87.92 -10.40
CA LEU A 349 -22.04 -87.46 -11.77
C LEU A 349 -20.91 -88.22 -12.48
N GLN A 350 -19.84 -88.59 -11.76
CA GLN A 350 -18.77 -89.41 -12.32
C GLN A 350 -19.25 -90.85 -12.62
N ALA A 351 -20.13 -91.41 -11.80
CA ALA A 351 -20.72 -92.74 -12.00
C ALA A 351 -21.70 -92.76 -13.19
N THR A 352 -22.57 -91.75 -13.34
CA THR A 352 -23.49 -91.67 -14.50
C THR A 352 -22.73 -91.45 -15.82
N LEU A 353 -21.67 -90.64 -15.81
CA LEU A 353 -20.78 -90.46 -16.97
C LEU A 353 -20.04 -91.77 -17.32
N ALA A 354 -19.61 -92.55 -16.31
CA ALA A 354 -19.03 -93.88 -16.53
C ALA A 354 -20.04 -94.89 -17.09
N GLN A 355 -21.32 -94.80 -16.72
CA GLN A 355 -22.39 -95.63 -17.27
C GLN A 355 -22.70 -95.26 -18.73
N ALA A 356 -22.89 -93.97 -19.04
CA ALA A 356 -23.11 -93.49 -20.40
C ALA A 356 -21.97 -93.89 -21.37
N ARG A 357 -20.72 -93.93 -20.89
CA ARG A 357 -19.56 -94.43 -21.67
C ARG A 357 -19.63 -95.93 -21.98
N LYS A 358 -20.21 -96.76 -21.09
CA LYS A 358 -20.45 -98.18 -21.38
C LYS A 358 -21.56 -98.35 -22.41
N GLU A 359 -22.64 -97.59 -22.27
CA GLU A 359 -23.77 -97.61 -23.20
C GLU A 359 -23.36 -97.15 -24.60
N LEU A 360 -22.50 -96.12 -24.71
CA LEU A 360 -21.87 -95.71 -25.97
C LEU A 360 -21.05 -96.86 -26.61
N ALA A 361 -20.23 -97.56 -25.83
CA ALA A 361 -19.44 -98.69 -26.33
C ALA A 361 -20.30 -99.89 -26.77
N VAL A 362 -21.46 -100.10 -26.12
CA VAL A 362 -22.46 -101.08 -26.58
C VAL A 362 -23.12 -100.61 -27.87
N MET A 363 -23.51 -99.33 -27.96
CA MET A 363 -24.10 -98.75 -29.17
C MET A 363 -23.18 -98.89 -30.39
N MET A 364 -21.91 -98.48 -30.28
CA MET A 364 -20.92 -98.63 -31.36
C MET A 364 -20.78 -100.08 -31.83
N ARG A 365 -20.81 -101.04 -30.90
CA ARG A 365 -20.75 -102.47 -31.25
C ARG A 365 -22.04 -102.97 -31.91
N THR A 366 -23.21 -102.45 -31.52
CA THR A 366 -24.48 -102.77 -32.21
C THR A 366 -24.56 -102.11 -33.59
N GLU A 367 -24.02 -100.90 -33.75
CA GLU A 367 -23.90 -100.19 -35.03
C GLU A 367 -23.05 -100.99 -36.01
N GLU A 368 -21.86 -101.45 -35.60
CA GLU A 368 -20.99 -102.30 -36.43
C GLU A 368 -21.70 -103.59 -36.88
N ILE A 369 -22.41 -104.28 -35.96
CA ILE A 369 -23.17 -105.49 -36.28
C ILE A 369 -24.31 -105.19 -37.28
N VAL A 370 -25.05 -104.10 -37.07
CA VAL A 370 -26.15 -103.69 -37.96
C VAL A 370 -25.62 -103.26 -39.34
N GLU A 371 -24.48 -102.57 -39.41
CA GLU A 371 -23.89 -102.17 -40.68
C GLU A 371 -23.37 -103.38 -41.48
N GLN A 372 -22.78 -104.38 -40.82
CA GLN A 372 -22.42 -105.66 -41.44
C GLN A 372 -23.64 -106.42 -41.98
N GLN A 373 -24.74 -106.47 -41.20
CA GLN A 373 -26.00 -107.06 -41.64
C GLN A 373 -26.60 -106.29 -42.83
N ALA A 374 -26.64 -104.96 -42.76
CA ALA A 374 -27.15 -104.10 -43.83
C ALA A 374 -26.33 -104.25 -45.13
N LYS A 375 -24.99 -104.37 -45.03
CA LYS A 375 -24.11 -104.65 -46.18
C LYS A 375 -24.44 -106.01 -46.81
N LYS A 376 -24.64 -107.06 -46.00
CA LYS A 376 -25.06 -108.40 -46.49
C LYS A 376 -26.42 -108.34 -47.19
N THR A 377 -27.44 -107.80 -46.53
CA THR A 377 -28.81 -107.71 -47.08
C THR A 377 -28.87 -106.81 -48.32
N LYS A 378 -28.04 -105.75 -48.41
CA LYS A 378 -27.90 -104.94 -49.63
C LYS A 378 -27.34 -105.76 -50.79
N GLY A 379 -26.33 -106.60 -50.55
CA GLY A 379 -25.79 -107.52 -51.57
C GLY A 379 -26.82 -108.54 -52.06
N GLU A 380 -27.59 -109.14 -51.15
CA GLU A 380 -28.67 -110.08 -51.48
C GLU A 380 -29.79 -109.40 -52.30
N ILE A 381 -30.23 -108.20 -51.89
CA ILE A 381 -31.25 -107.43 -52.63
C ILE A 381 -30.75 -107.01 -54.01
N SER A 382 -29.53 -106.48 -54.14
CA SER A 382 -29.03 -106.06 -55.45
C SER A 382 -28.77 -107.23 -56.41
N ARG A 383 -28.56 -108.46 -55.90
CA ARG A 383 -28.59 -109.67 -56.73
C ARG A 383 -30.00 -109.92 -57.29
N ILE A 384 -31.03 -109.82 -56.45
CA ILE A 384 -32.45 -110.00 -56.84
C ILE A 384 -32.93 -108.88 -57.79
N GLU A 385 -32.49 -107.64 -57.60
CA GLU A 385 -32.77 -106.51 -58.49
C GLU A 385 -32.18 -106.75 -59.90
N HIS A 386 -30.99 -107.36 -59.97
CA HIS A 386 -30.34 -107.73 -61.24
C HIS A 386 -30.99 -108.97 -61.90
N GLU A 387 -31.29 -110.02 -61.11
CA GLU A 387 -32.02 -111.22 -61.56
C GLU A 387 -33.41 -110.90 -62.17
N ARG A 388 -34.02 -109.78 -61.77
CA ARG A 388 -35.32 -109.31 -62.29
C ARG A 388 -35.22 -108.22 -63.36
N GLY A 389 -34.00 -107.80 -63.74
CA GLY A 389 -33.79 -106.79 -64.78
C GLY A 389 -34.20 -105.36 -64.41
N VAL A 390 -34.39 -105.04 -63.13
CA VAL A 390 -34.86 -103.72 -62.66
C VAL A 390 -33.72 -102.99 -61.92
N GLY A 391 -32.62 -102.76 -62.63
CA GLY A 391 -31.50 -101.94 -62.14
C GLY A 391 -31.87 -100.46 -61.99
N GLY A 392 -31.20 -99.75 -61.08
CA GLY A 392 -31.30 -98.29 -60.93
C GLY A 392 -32.57 -97.75 -60.23
N PHE A 393 -33.66 -98.52 -60.14
CA PHE A 393 -34.90 -98.05 -59.50
C PHE A 393 -34.71 -97.67 -58.03
N ARG A 394 -33.82 -98.39 -57.33
CA ARG A 394 -33.43 -98.08 -55.94
C ARG A 394 -32.48 -96.88 -55.83
N GLU A 395 -31.71 -96.54 -56.88
CA GLU A 395 -30.91 -95.31 -56.90
C GLU A 395 -31.78 -94.08 -57.18
N ALA A 396 -32.75 -94.17 -58.09
CA ALA A 396 -33.76 -93.13 -58.29
C ALA A 396 -34.58 -92.90 -57.01
N ARG A 397 -35.00 -93.98 -56.33
CA ARG A 397 -35.63 -93.89 -55.00
C ARG A 397 -34.68 -93.30 -53.97
N ALA A 398 -33.41 -93.71 -53.92
CA ALA A 398 -32.43 -93.16 -52.99
C ALA A 398 -32.09 -91.70 -53.25
N GLN A 399 -32.19 -91.20 -54.49
CA GLN A 399 -32.07 -89.77 -54.79
C GLN A 399 -33.30 -88.99 -54.30
N LEU A 400 -34.52 -89.50 -54.52
CA LEU A 400 -35.74 -88.90 -53.95
C LEU A 400 -35.74 -88.93 -52.41
N GLU A 401 -35.32 -90.04 -51.82
CA GLU A 401 -35.18 -90.25 -50.38
C GLU A 401 -34.07 -89.35 -49.81
N LYS A 402 -32.97 -89.14 -50.53
CA LYS A 402 -31.90 -88.20 -50.15
C LYS A 402 -32.32 -86.73 -50.32
N VAL A 403 -33.17 -86.38 -51.27
CA VAL A 403 -33.78 -85.04 -51.38
C VAL A 403 -34.84 -84.82 -50.29
N SER A 404 -35.58 -85.87 -49.92
CA SER A 404 -36.48 -85.85 -48.78
C SER A 404 -35.71 -85.74 -47.45
N ALA A 405 -34.57 -86.42 -47.33
CA ALA A 405 -33.69 -86.36 -46.18
C ALA A 405 -33.00 -85.00 -46.08
N THR A 406 -32.37 -84.48 -47.14
CA THR A 406 -31.76 -83.14 -47.08
C THR A 406 -32.79 -82.03 -46.87
N LYS A 407 -34.04 -82.21 -47.31
CA LYS A 407 -35.12 -81.29 -46.93
C LYS A 407 -35.48 -81.43 -45.44
N ALA A 408 -35.63 -82.65 -44.93
CA ALA A 408 -35.86 -82.89 -43.52
C ALA A 408 -34.72 -82.32 -42.67
N ASP A 409 -33.46 -82.65 -42.96
CA ASP A 409 -32.25 -82.10 -42.33
C ASP A 409 -32.23 -80.56 -42.37
N LEU A 410 -32.64 -79.94 -43.47
CA LEU A 410 -32.62 -78.48 -43.62
C LEU A 410 -33.77 -77.82 -42.84
N ASP A 411 -34.95 -78.45 -42.75
CA ASP A 411 -36.05 -77.98 -41.90
C ASP A 411 -35.81 -78.29 -40.41
N ASP A 412 -35.06 -79.35 -40.09
CA ASP A 412 -34.60 -79.72 -38.74
C ASP A 412 -33.43 -78.82 -38.28
N MET A 413 -32.55 -78.39 -39.20
CA MET A 413 -31.57 -77.32 -38.98
C MET A 413 -32.22 -75.95 -38.82
N LYS A 414 -33.33 -75.65 -39.51
CA LYS A 414 -34.17 -74.47 -39.20
C LYS A 414 -34.81 -74.61 -37.82
N GLY A 415 -35.30 -75.79 -37.46
CA GLY A 415 -35.81 -76.07 -36.11
C GLY A 415 -34.76 -75.78 -35.03
N LYS A 416 -33.58 -76.37 -35.17
CA LYS A 416 -32.44 -76.17 -34.27
C LYS A 416 -31.98 -74.72 -34.21
N THR A 417 -31.81 -74.04 -35.34
CA THR A 417 -31.43 -72.61 -35.36
C THR A 417 -32.53 -71.69 -34.83
N LEU A 418 -33.82 -72.04 -34.96
CA LEU A 418 -34.91 -71.33 -34.29
C LEU A 418 -34.95 -71.61 -32.78
N GLU A 419 -34.64 -72.84 -32.34
CA GLU A 419 -34.49 -73.15 -30.91
C GLU A 419 -33.26 -72.48 -30.31
N GLU A 420 -32.12 -72.42 -31.02
CA GLU A 420 -30.91 -71.69 -30.65
C GLU A 420 -31.16 -70.17 -30.59
N MET A 421 -31.83 -69.58 -31.60
CA MET A 421 -32.27 -68.19 -31.50
C MET A 421 -33.28 -67.99 -30.37
N SER A 422 -34.09 -69.00 -30.03
CA SER A 422 -35.01 -68.95 -28.90
C SER A 422 -34.29 -69.04 -27.55
N THR A 423 -33.27 -69.89 -27.40
CA THR A 423 -32.46 -70.00 -26.18
C THR A 423 -31.56 -68.78 -26.00
N ILE A 424 -30.90 -68.31 -27.06
CA ILE A 424 -30.17 -67.03 -27.08
C ILE A 424 -31.09 -65.86 -26.73
N SER A 425 -32.32 -65.81 -27.29
CA SER A 425 -33.31 -64.78 -26.93
C SER A 425 -33.74 -64.88 -25.46
N LYS A 426 -34.01 -66.09 -24.94
CA LYS A 426 -34.33 -66.34 -23.52
C LYS A 426 -33.14 -66.01 -22.60
N GLU A 427 -31.91 -66.22 -23.04
CA GLU A 427 -30.68 -65.92 -22.31
C GLU A 427 -30.37 -64.42 -22.31
N ILE A 428 -30.53 -63.72 -23.44
CA ILE A 428 -30.54 -62.26 -23.52
C ILE A 428 -31.61 -61.69 -22.60
N GLN A 429 -32.83 -62.25 -22.61
CA GLN A 429 -33.93 -61.79 -21.74
C GLN A 429 -33.62 -62.03 -20.24
N ARG A 430 -32.99 -63.15 -19.89
CA ARG A 430 -32.48 -63.40 -18.52
C ARG A 430 -31.36 -62.44 -18.14
N ASN A 431 -30.41 -62.17 -19.02
CA ASN A 431 -29.30 -61.24 -18.79
C ASN A 431 -29.81 -59.79 -18.67
N ILE A 432 -30.81 -59.39 -19.45
CA ILE A 432 -31.52 -58.12 -19.29
C ILE A 432 -32.22 -58.07 -17.93
N GLN A 433 -32.94 -59.11 -17.52
CA GLN A 433 -33.59 -59.16 -16.20
C GLN A 433 -32.59 -59.14 -15.04
N ALA A 434 -31.45 -59.83 -15.16
CA ALA A 434 -30.37 -59.80 -14.18
C ALA A 434 -29.72 -58.40 -14.09
N ARG A 435 -29.34 -57.79 -15.22
CA ARG A 435 -28.83 -56.42 -15.23
C ARG A 435 -29.86 -55.41 -14.71
N GLN A 436 -31.15 -55.61 -14.99
CA GLN A 436 -32.22 -54.76 -14.48
C GLN A 436 -32.44 -54.94 -12.96
N SER A 437 -32.20 -56.13 -12.41
CA SER A 437 -32.25 -56.37 -10.96
C SER A 437 -31.01 -55.83 -10.23
N GLU A 438 -29.82 -55.88 -10.85
CA GLU A 438 -28.60 -55.21 -10.38
C GLU A 438 -28.70 -53.68 -10.43
N LEU A 439 -29.27 -53.13 -11.51
CA LEU A 439 -29.41 -51.68 -11.71
C LEU A 439 -30.46 -51.06 -10.80
N LYS A 440 -31.57 -51.75 -10.48
CA LYS A 440 -32.62 -51.23 -9.58
C LYS A 440 -32.08 -50.64 -8.25
N PRO A 441 -31.29 -51.34 -7.43
CA PRO A 441 -30.74 -50.79 -6.19
C PRO A 441 -29.68 -49.70 -6.42
N LEU A 442 -28.92 -49.74 -7.53
CA LEU A 442 -27.97 -48.68 -7.88
C LEU A 442 -28.69 -47.39 -8.29
N VAL A 443 -29.75 -47.48 -9.10
CA VAL A 443 -30.62 -46.35 -9.46
C VAL A 443 -31.35 -45.80 -8.22
N ALA A 444 -31.80 -46.66 -7.30
CA ALA A 444 -32.40 -46.23 -6.04
C ALA A 444 -31.39 -45.46 -5.15
N LYS A 445 -30.17 -45.97 -4.98
CA LYS A 445 -29.07 -45.26 -4.29
C LYS A 445 -28.74 -43.92 -4.96
N LEU A 446 -28.72 -43.88 -6.29
CA LEU A 446 -28.43 -42.66 -7.05
C LEU A 446 -29.58 -41.62 -6.92
N GLN A 447 -30.83 -42.06 -6.89
CA GLN A 447 -31.98 -41.18 -6.58
C GLN A 447 -31.91 -40.63 -5.14
N ASP A 448 -31.54 -41.45 -4.15
CA ASP A 448 -31.36 -41.02 -2.77
C ASP A 448 -30.20 -40.01 -2.62
N ILE A 449 -29.06 -40.23 -3.30
CA ILE A 449 -27.96 -39.27 -3.38
C ILE A 449 -28.41 -37.98 -4.06
N ARG A 450 -29.21 -38.03 -5.14
CA ARG A 450 -29.79 -36.83 -5.77
C ARG A 450 -30.72 -36.06 -4.83
N LYS A 451 -31.58 -36.75 -4.06
CA LYS A 451 -32.41 -36.13 -3.02
C LYS A 451 -31.56 -35.45 -1.93
N LYS A 452 -30.51 -36.12 -1.47
CA LYS A 452 -29.56 -35.58 -0.48
C LYS A 452 -28.80 -34.36 -1.02
N LYS A 453 -28.32 -34.37 -2.27
CA LYS A 453 -27.74 -33.19 -2.93
C LYS A 453 -28.75 -32.04 -2.96
N ALA A 454 -29.96 -32.27 -3.48
CA ALA A 454 -30.99 -31.24 -3.60
C ALA A 454 -31.37 -30.62 -2.23
N ALA A 455 -31.42 -31.43 -1.17
CA ALA A 455 -31.67 -30.95 0.18
C ALA A 455 -30.52 -30.09 0.74
N VAL A 456 -29.26 -30.44 0.47
CA VAL A 456 -28.09 -29.63 0.86
C VAL A 456 -28.00 -28.35 0.02
N GLU A 457 -28.26 -28.44 -1.28
CA GLU A 457 -28.24 -27.32 -2.23
C GLU A 457 -29.35 -26.31 -1.93
N SER A 458 -30.55 -26.78 -1.57
CA SER A 458 -31.64 -25.94 -1.07
C SER A 458 -31.31 -25.25 0.25
N LYS A 459 -30.73 -25.97 1.22
CA LYS A 459 -30.26 -25.39 2.49
C LYS A 459 -29.15 -24.35 2.27
N TYR A 460 -28.19 -24.63 1.40
CA TYR A 460 -27.13 -23.68 1.04
C TYR A 460 -27.72 -22.41 0.41
N LEU A 461 -28.66 -22.54 -0.53
CA LEU A 461 -29.28 -21.40 -1.19
C LEU A 461 -30.09 -20.54 -0.19
N GLN A 462 -30.85 -21.16 0.71
CA GLN A 462 -31.55 -20.45 1.80
C GLN A 462 -30.58 -19.74 2.75
N SER A 463 -29.49 -20.40 3.18
CA SER A 463 -28.48 -19.79 4.04
C SER A 463 -27.74 -18.65 3.35
N LYS A 464 -27.42 -18.80 2.06
CA LYS A 464 -26.82 -17.73 1.24
C LYS A 464 -27.76 -16.55 1.10
N GLN A 465 -29.05 -16.79 0.84
CA GLN A 465 -30.06 -15.72 0.76
C GLN A 465 -30.18 -14.98 2.11
N ARG A 466 -30.26 -15.70 3.23
CA ARG A 466 -30.24 -15.09 4.57
C ARG A 466 -29.00 -14.26 4.83
N TYR A 467 -27.82 -14.74 4.41
CA TYR A 467 -26.57 -13.98 4.52
C TYR A 467 -26.59 -12.72 3.65
N GLN A 468 -27.06 -12.79 2.41
CA GLN A 468 -27.14 -11.63 1.52
C GLN A 468 -28.15 -10.59 2.01
N ASN A 469 -29.29 -11.03 2.55
CA ASN A 469 -30.26 -10.15 3.22
C ASN A 469 -29.61 -9.46 4.43
N ALA A 470 -29.01 -10.23 5.36
CA ALA A 470 -28.37 -9.68 6.55
C ALA A 470 -27.23 -8.70 6.22
N VAL A 471 -26.42 -8.98 5.19
CA VAL A 471 -25.40 -8.03 4.71
C VAL A 471 -26.06 -6.75 4.21
N SER A 472 -27.11 -6.83 3.39
CA SER A 472 -27.84 -5.64 2.93
C SER A 472 -28.49 -4.85 4.08
N GLU A 473 -28.99 -5.54 5.11
CA GLU A 473 -29.54 -4.93 6.32
C GLU A 473 -28.46 -4.19 7.11
N TYR A 474 -27.29 -4.81 7.32
CA TYR A 474 -26.14 -4.16 7.97
C TYR A 474 -25.56 -3.00 7.15
N ASP A 475 -25.45 -3.13 5.82
CA ASP A 475 -24.97 -2.06 4.94
C ASP A 475 -25.90 -0.84 5.01
N THR A 476 -27.22 -1.05 5.03
CA THR A 476 -28.20 0.04 5.22
C THR A 476 -28.05 0.71 6.60
N VAL A 477 -27.98 -0.06 7.68
CA VAL A 477 -27.78 0.51 9.04
C VAL A 477 -26.45 1.24 9.17
N CYS A 478 -25.37 0.76 8.53
CA CYS A 478 -24.09 1.46 8.48
C CYS A 478 -24.17 2.79 7.72
N MET A 479 -24.94 2.86 6.62
CA MET A 479 -25.18 4.10 5.89
C MET A 479 -26.00 5.10 6.70
N GLU A 480 -27.09 4.64 7.34
CA GLU A 480 -27.93 5.47 8.22
C GLU A 480 -27.11 6.05 9.39
N LEU A 481 -26.27 5.25 10.04
CA LEU A 481 -25.43 5.68 11.16
C LEU A 481 -24.31 6.66 10.75
N ASP A 482 -23.70 6.53 9.57
CA ASP A 482 -22.72 7.52 9.11
C ASP A 482 -23.40 8.81 8.61
N GLU A 483 -24.61 8.74 8.05
CA GLU A 483 -25.40 9.93 7.72
C GLU A 483 -25.86 10.68 8.99
N GLU A 484 -26.37 9.96 10.01
CA GLU A 484 -26.65 10.56 11.32
C GLU A 484 -25.38 11.13 11.98
N SER A 485 -24.26 10.40 11.92
CA SER A 485 -22.97 10.90 12.43
C SER A 485 -22.49 12.14 11.68
N LYS A 486 -22.68 12.22 10.35
CA LYS A 486 -22.40 13.44 9.55
C LYS A 486 -23.30 14.59 9.98
N LYS A 487 -24.60 14.35 10.17
CA LYS A 487 -25.58 15.33 10.64
C LYS A 487 -25.20 15.86 12.03
N LEU A 488 -24.90 14.98 12.99
CA LEU A 488 -24.46 15.36 14.33
C LEU A 488 -23.14 16.15 14.33
N ARG A 489 -22.16 15.76 13.51
CA ARG A 489 -20.91 16.52 13.31
C ARG A 489 -21.19 17.93 12.75
N GLY A 490 -22.11 18.06 11.80
CA GLY A 490 -22.57 19.35 11.28
C GLY A 490 -23.29 20.20 12.33
N GLU A 491 -24.22 19.60 13.09
CA GLU A 491 -24.95 20.27 14.17
C GLU A 491 -23.99 20.78 15.25
N ILE A 492 -23.04 19.95 15.71
CA ILE A 492 -21.97 20.33 16.65
C ILE A 492 -21.19 21.54 16.12
N GLY A 493 -20.78 21.54 14.85
CA GLY A 493 -20.12 22.69 14.22
C GLY A 493 -20.97 23.97 14.32
N THR A 494 -22.27 23.90 13.98
CA THR A 494 -23.14 25.09 14.12
C THR A 494 -23.33 25.53 15.58
N TYR A 495 -23.36 24.61 16.54
CA TYR A 495 -23.47 24.93 17.95
C TYR A 495 -22.18 25.52 18.52
N GLN A 496 -21.00 25.07 18.05
CA GLN A 496 -19.71 25.69 18.37
C GLN A 496 -19.66 27.13 17.81
N SER A 497 -20.01 27.36 16.54
CA SER A 497 -20.06 28.72 15.99
C SER A 497 -21.02 29.64 16.75
N LYS A 498 -22.22 29.14 17.10
CA LYS A 498 -23.19 29.87 17.95
C LYS A 498 -22.62 30.16 19.34
N TYR A 499 -21.99 29.17 19.98
CA TYR A 499 -21.39 29.31 21.30
C TYR A 499 -20.29 30.38 21.31
N HIS A 500 -19.32 30.31 20.38
CA HIS A 500 -18.25 31.31 20.30
C HIS A 500 -18.79 32.71 19.96
N ASN A 501 -19.81 32.82 19.10
CA ASN A 501 -20.47 34.08 18.79
C ASN A 501 -21.16 34.69 20.03
N VAL A 502 -21.96 33.90 20.76
CA VAL A 502 -22.64 34.34 21.99
C VAL A 502 -21.64 34.63 23.11
N ALA A 503 -20.57 33.85 23.25
CA ALA A 503 -19.51 34.10 24.23
C ALA A 503 -18.77 35.43 23.95
N GLN A 504 -18.49 35.76 22.69
CA GLN A 504 -17.93 37.06 22.32
C GLN A 504 -18.92 38.21 22.53
N MET A 505 -20.22 38.01 22.26
CA MET A 505 -21.26 39.00 22.60
C MET A 505 -21.36 39.23 24.11
N LEU A 506 -21.28 38.18 24.92
CA LEU A 506 -21.26 38.26 26.38
C LEU A 506 -20.00 38.98 26.89
N ALA A 507 -18.82 38.63 26.38
CA ALA A 507 -17.58 39.32 26.73
C ALA A 507 -17.62 40.81 26.35
N GLY A 508 -18.22 41.17 25.21
CA GLY A 508 -18.48 42.56 24.83
C GLY A 508 -19.48 43.27 25.75
N LEU A 509 -20.54 42.58 26.18
CA LEU A 509 -21.50 43.08 27.16
C LEU A 509 -20.86 43.27 28.54
N ASP A 510 -20.04 42.35 29.02
CA ASP A 510 -19.31 42.51 30.29
C ASP A 510 -18.27 43.64 30.23
N ARG A 511 -17.54 43.79 29.11
CA ARG A 511 -16.66 44.95 28.86
C ARG A 511 -17.46 46.27 28.93
N THR A 512 -18.63 46.34 28.31
CA THR A 512 -19.46 47.57 28.34
C THR A 512 -20.16 47.81 29.69
N LEU A 513 -20.62 46.78 30.39
CA LEU A 513 -21.16 46.87 31.76
C LEU A 513 -20.09 47.31 32.76
N LYS A 514 -18.86 46.79 32.64
CA LYS A 514 -17.71 47.26 33.43
C LYS A 514 -17.46 48.75 33.17
N ARG A 515 -17.35 49.16 31.91
CA ARG A 515 -17.14 50.57 31.52
C ARG A 515 -18.26 51.50 32.02
N VAL A 516 -19.52 51.06 31.99
CA VAL A 516 -20.67 51.82 32.51
C VAL A 516 -20.61 51.96 34.03
N ARG A 517 -20.28 50.89 34.77
CA ARG A 517 -20.09 50.96 36.23
C ARG A 517 -18.92 51.90 36.60
N GLU A 518 -17.83 51.82 35.86
CA GLU A 518 -16.67 52.68 36.04
C GLU A 518 -17.03 54.16 35.78
N GLU A 519 -17.76 54.47 34.70
CA GLU A 519 -18.31 55.81 34.42
C GLU A 519 -19.29 56.30 35.51
N GLN A 520 -20.14 55.42 36.05
CA GLN A 520 -21.03 55.74 37.18
C GLN A 520 -20.22 56.10 38.43
N THR A 521 -19.28 55.23 38.84
CA THR A 521 -18.45 55.52 40.04
C THR A 521 -17.61 56.78 39.89
N ALA A 522 -17.12 57.09 38.68
CA ALA A 522 -16.37 58.32 38.41
C ALA A 522 -17.25 59.58 38.41
N THR A 523 -18.48 59.50 37.92
CA THR A 523 -19.42 60.64 37.94
C THR A 523 -20.05 60.87 39.33
N GLU A 524 -20.28 59.81 40.10
CA GLU A 524 -20.83 59.89 41.47
C GLU A 524 -19.79 60.28 42.52
N THR A 525 -18.57 59.71 42.47
CA THR A 525 -17.51 60.03 43.45
C THR A 525 -16.59 61.18 43.03
N GLY A 526 -16.67 61.63 41.78
CA GLY A 526 -15.79 62.64 41.19
C GLY A 526 -14.36 62.17 40.90
N ASN A 527 -14.02 60.92 41.22
CA ASN A 527 -12.70 60.36 40.96
C ASN A 527 -12.50 60.01 39.47
N PRO A 528 -11.32 60.27 38.88
CA PRO A 528 -11.01 59.85 37.51
C PRO A 528 -11.04 58.31 37.37
N VAL A 529 -11.64 57.75 36.30
CA VAL A 529 -11.63 56.28 36.08
C VAL A 529 -10.20 55.74 35.93
N SER A 530 -9.30 56.53 35.36
CA SER A 530 -7.87 56.24 35.33
C SER A 530 -7.08 57.55 35.37
N LYS A 531 -5.77 57.47 35.62
CA LYS A 531 -4.86 58.60 35.92
C LYS A 531 -5.05 59.84 35.00
N THR A 532 -5.47 59.70 33.73
CA THR A 532 -5.85 60.84 32.85
C THR A 532 -7.15 60.71 32.04
N ILE A 533 -8.01 59.67 32.22
CA ILE A 533 -9.46 59.84 31.91
C ILE A 533 -10.15 60.43 33.11
N LYS A 534 -10.96 61.47 32.91
CA LYS A 534 -11.95 61.90 33.91
C LYS A 534 -13.32 61.27 33.71
N THR A 535 -13.69 60.98 32.46
CA THR A 535 -15.02 60.46 32.05
C THR A 535 -14.89 59.85 30.64
N TYR A 536 -15.41 58.66 30.35
CA TYR A 536 -15.41 58.02 29.01
C TYR A 536 -16.07 58.90 27.96
N ALA A 537 -17.19 59.55 28.28
CA ALA A 537 -17.82 60.53 27.41
C ALA A 537 -16.87 61.68 26.98
N LYS A 538 -15.90 62.06 27.82
CA LYS A 538 -14.90 63.10 27.52
C LYS A 538 -13.65 62.57 26.80
N TYR A 539 -13.38 61.26 26.84
CA TYR A 539 -12.47 60.63 25.87
C TYR A 539 -13.17 60.69 24.50
N PHE A 540 -14.28 59.97 24.28
CA PHE A 540 -14.86 59.80 22.94
C PHE A 540 -15.13 61.07 22.12
N GLN A 541 -15.42 62.22 22.76
CA GLN A 541 -15.52 63.50 22.07
C GLN A 541 -14.17 64.02 21.50
N LYS A 542 -13.05 63.78 22.18
CA LYS A 542 -11.71 64.27 21.78
C LYS A 542 -11.16 63.55 20.54
N ALA A 543 -10.96 62.22 20.57
CA ALA A 543 -10.43 61.54 19.38
C ALA A 543 -11.39 61.59 18.18
N SER A 544 -12.72 61.69 18.41
CA SER A 544 -13.68 61.95 17.33
C SER A 544 -13.46 63.30 16.64
N HIS A 545 -12.79 64.26 17.28
CA HIS A 545 -12.34 65.51 16.67
C HIS A 545 -10.99 65.36 15.95
N GLU A 546 -10.06 64.61 16.54
CA GLU A 546 -8.70 64.37 16.00
C GLU A 546 -8.75 63.53 14.71
N LEU A 547 -9.49 62.42 14.70
CA LEU A 547 -9.72 61.60 13.50
C LEU A 547 -10.39 62.39 12.35
N LYS A 548 -11.28 63.35 12.68
CA LYS A 548 -11.90 64.25 11.68
C LYS A 548 -10.93 65.28 11.10
N LYS A 549 -9.85 65.61 11.79
CA LYS A 549 -8.76 66.46 11.30
C LYS A 549 -7.85 65.67 10.36
N GLU A 550 -7.43 64.47 10.77
CA GLU A 550 -6.59 63.56 9.98
C GLU A 550 -7.26 63.13 8.66
N THR A 551 -8.55 62.77 8.71
CA THR A 551 -9.37 62.44 7.52
C THR A 551 -9.41 63.57 6.48
N LYS A 552 -9.16 64.83 6.86
CA LYS A 552 -9.03 65.95 5.91
C LYS A 552 -7.63 66.03 5.30
N ALA A 553 -6.57 65.80 6.08
CA ALA A 553 -5.19 65.85 5.60
C ALA A 553 -4.91 64.78 4.52
N LEU A 554 -5.34 63.54 4.75
CA LEU A 554 -5.18 62.43 3.80
C LEU A 554 -5.90 62.69 2.45
N LYS A 555 -7.02 63.42 2.46
CA LYS A 555 -7.75 63.80 1.23
C LYS A 555 -6.99 64.82 0.39
N GLU A 556 -6.26 65.74 1.01
CA GLU A 556 -5.45 66.72 0.28
C GLU A 556 -4.16 66.10 -0.27
N GLN A 557 -3.49 65.20 0.49
CA GLN A 557 -2.36 64.43 -0.02
C GLN A 557 -2.72 63.60 -1.27
N LYS A 558 -3.87 62.91 -1.25
CA LYS A 558 -4.37 62.15 -2.41
C LYS A 558 -4.54 63.03 -3.66
N LYS A 559 -4.96 64.28 -3.48
CA LYS A 559 -5.17 65.26 -4.55
C LYS A 559 -3.84 65.78 -5.12
N THR A 560 -2.81 65.99 -4.28
CA THR A 560 -1.47 66.36 -4.73
C THR A 560 -0.83 65.28 -5.62
N ILE A 561 -0.92 64.02 -5.22
CA ILE A 561 -0.32 62.88 -5.96
C ILE A 561 -0.91 62.77 -7.38
N GLY A 562 -2.23 62.93 -7.52
CA GLY A 562 -2.91 62.86 -8.83
C GLY A 562 -2.48 63.94 -9.83
N ASN A 563 -1.96 65.08 -9.37
CA ASN A 563 -1.47 66.15 -10.24
C ASN A 563 -0.04 65.91 -10.77
N GLN A 564 0.71 64.97 -10.20
CA GLN A 564 2.12 64.72 -10.55
C GLN A 564 2.34 63.52 -11.49
N THR A 565 1.33 62.65 -11.62
CA THR A 565 1.46 61.35 -12.31
C THR A 565 1.88 61.48 -13.78
N GLU A 566 1.28 62.42 -14.52
CA GLU A 566 1.49 62.56 -15.98
C GLU A 566 2.92 63.02 -16.33
N ALA A 567 3.53 63.88 -15.49
CA ALA A 567 4.89 64.34 -15.69
C ALA A 567 5.90 63.21 -15.47
N ASN A 568 5.73 62.45 -14.37
CA ASN A 568 6.60 61.32 -14.02
C ASN A 568 6.55 60.22 -15.10
N GLN A 569 5.37 59.97 -15.70
CA GLN A 569 5.22 58.96 -16.74
C GLN A 569 5.97 59.33 -18.03
N LYS A 570 5.90 60.59 -18.48
CA LYS A 570 6.65 61.08 -19.65
C LYS A 570 8.17 60.99 -19.46
N GLN A 571 8.65 61.21 -18.24
CA GLN A 571 10.07 61.06 -17.90
C GLN A 571 10.53 59.59 -18.01
N LEU A 572 9.69 58.63 -17.58
CA LEU A 572 9.97 57.20 -17.66
C LEU A 572 10.15 56.72 -19.12
N GLU A 573 9.27 57.16 -20.02
CA GLU A 573 9.29 56.79 -21.45
C GLU A 573 10.56 57.28 -22.17
N ALA A 574 11.06 58.47 -21.81
CA ALA A 574 12.32 59.02 -22.32
C ALA A 574 13.53 58.14 -21.94
N PHE A 575 13.63 57.73 -20.67
CA PHE A 575 14.71 56.85 -20.21
C PHE A 575 14.67 55.46 -20.85
N GLN A 576 13.47 54.87 -21.04
CA GLN A 576 13.34 53.60 -21.77
C GLN A 576 13.81 53.71 -23.22
N SER A 577 13.51 54.83 -23.88
CA SER A 577 13.92 55.09 -25.26
C SER A 577 15.44 55.22 -25.41
N LEU A 578 16.09 55.95 -24.49
CA LEU A 578 17.55 56.07 -24.43
C LEU A 578 18.24 54.70 -24.24
N ARG A 579 17.72 53.86 -23.34
CA ARG A 579 18.26 52.51 -23.06
C ARG A 579 18.27 51.62 -24.31
N ARG A 580 17.20 51.64 -25.13
CA ARG A 580 17.13 50.87 -26.39
C ARG A 580 18.19 51.31 -27.39
N LEU A 581 18.40 52.62 -27.54
CA LEU A 581 19.37 53.19 -28.49
C LEU A 581 20.82 52.78 -28.13
N LEU A 582 21.15 52.76 -26.84
CA LEU A 582 22.45 52.28 -26.35
C LEU A 582 22.68 50.78 -26.61
N GLN A 583 21.65 49.94 -26.50
CA GLN A 583 21.74 48.51 -26.82
C GLN A 583 22.00 48.27 -28.31
N VAL A 584 21.31 48.99 -29.22
CA VAL A 584 21.56 48.88 -30.66
C VAL A 584 23.00 49.28 -31.01
N LYS A 585 23.51 50.37 -30.42
CA LYS A 585 24.91 50.80 -30.61
C LYS A 585 25.91 49.72 -30.18
N LEU A 586 25.64 49.01 -29.08
CA LEU A 586 26.49 47.92 -28.59
C LEU A 586 26.55 46.77 -29.61
N GLU A 587 25.41 46.27 -30.09
CA GLU A 587 25.39 45.15 -31.05
C GLU A 587 26.09 45.51 -32.38
N CYS A 588 25.89 46.73 -32.90
CA CYS A 588 26.63 47.20 -34.07
C CYS A 588 28.16 47.13 -33.88
N THR A 589 28.67 47.46 -32.68
CA THR A 589 30.11 47.37 -32.39
C THR A 589 30.63 45.94 -32.24
N LYS A 590 29.79 44.96 -31.89
CA LYS A 590 30.18 43.54 -31.89
C LYS A 590 30.30 42.99 -33.32
N ILE A 591 29.29 43.24 -34.15
CA ILE A 591 29.26 42.80 -35.56
C ILE A 591 30.46 43.37 -36.33
N ALA A 592 30.82 44.63 -36.08
CA ALA A 592 31.99 45.28 -36.68
C ALA A 592 33.34 44.67 -36.25
N LYS A 593 33.42 44.01 -35.08
CA LYS A 593 34.62 43.26 -34.67
C LYS A 593 34.69 41.89 -35.35
N GLN A 594 33.60 41.13 -35.32
CA GLN A 594 33.55 39.79 -35.92
C GLN A 594 33.92 39.81 -37.40
N LYS A 595 33.41 40.79 -38.17
CA LYS A 595 33.81 40.95 -39.59
C LYS A 595 35.32 41.07 -39.79
N LYS A 596 36.01 41.87 -38.97
CA LYS A 596 37.48 42.00 -39.04
C LYS A 596 38.22 40.72 -38.65
N GLU A 597 37.70 39.98 -37.68
CA GLU A 597 38.26 38.69 -37.28
C GLU A 597 38.08 37.63 -38.37
N ASP A 598 36.99 37.67 -39.13
CA ASP A 598 36.73 36.74 -40.23
C ASP A 598 37.46 37.13 -41.52
N GLU A 599 37.58 38.43 -41.82
CA GLU A 599 38.46 38.98 -42.88
C GLU A 599 39.93 38.52 -42.68
N LEU A 600 40.44 38.57 -41.44
CA LEU A 600 41.79 38.09 -41.10
C LEU A 600 41.95 36.58 -41.30
N LYS A 601 40.97 35.76 -40.90
CA LYS A 601 41.00 34.29 -41.10
C LYS A 601 40.94 33.90 -42.58
N GLN A 602 40.27 34.70 -43.41
CA GLN A 602 40.23 34.48 -44.85
C GLN A 602 41.61 34.73 -45.48
N ASP A 603 42.24 35.88 -45.19
CA ASP A 603 43.61 36.20 -45.64
C ASP A 603 44.65 35.17 -45.12
N GLU A 604 44.51 34.66 -43.89
CA GLU A 604 45.35 33.56 -43.40
C GLU A 604 45.13 32.21 -44.12
N ASN A 605 43.91 31.92 -44.59
CA ASN A 605 43.61 30.70 -45.36
C ASN A 605 44.05 30.80 -46.82
N GLU A 606 43.85 31.95 -47.46
CA GLU A 606 44.29 32.21 -48.85
C GLU A 606 45.82 32.12 -48.97
N ARG A 607 46.57 32.52 -47.93
CA ARG A 607 48.03 32.31 -47.83
C ARG A 607 48.46 30.85 -47.61
N ARG A 608 47.53 29.92 -47.38
CA ARG A 608 47.82 28.55 -46.92
C ARG A 608 47.61 27.45 -47.96
N ASN A 609 46.80 27.70 -48.99
CA ASN A 609 46.58 26.79 -50.13
C ASN A 609 46.94 27.48 -51.46
N PRO A 610 48.20 27.44 -51.93
CA PRO A 610 48.59 28.05 -53.21
C PRO A 610 48.18 27.24 -54.46
N ASP A 611 47.91 25.94 -54.31
CA ASP A 611 47.88 24.98 -55.43
C ASP A 611 46.49 24.72 -56.04
N GLU A 612 45.45 25.45 -55.64
CA GLU A 612 44.14 25.45 -56.31
C GLU A 612 43.73 26.87 -56.75
N ILE A 613 44.40 27.38 -57.80
CA ILE A 613 43.78 27.84 -59.06
C ILE A 613 44.89 28.28 -60.02
N ILE A 614 44.99 27.58 -61.16
CA ILE A 614 45.49 28.14 -62.42
C ILE A 614 44.26 28.39 -63.28
N ASP A 615 44.17 29.61 -63.82
CA ASP A 615 43.30 30.12 -64.90
C ASP A 615 41.94 29.44 -65.19
N ILE A 616 40.87 30.23 -65.20
CA ILE A 616 40.22 30.65 -66.46
C ILE A 616 39.11 31.69 -66.17
N LEU A 617 39.19 32.84 -66.88
CA LEU A 617 38.20 33.93 -67.06
C LEU A 617 37.75 34.73 -65.81
#